data_AF-A0A929J2B2-F1
#
_entry.id   AF-A0A929J2B2-F1
#
_cell.length_a   1.000
_cell.length_b   1.000
_cell.length_c   1.000
_cell.angle_alpha   90.00
_cell.angle_beta   90.00
_cell.angle_gamma   90.00
#
_symmetry.space_group_name_H-M   'P 1'
#
loop_
_entity.id
_entity.type
_entity.pdbx_description
1 polymer ?
#
loop_
_entity_poly.entity_id
_entity_poly.type
_entity_poly.pdbx_seq_one_letter_code
_entity_poly.pdbx_strand_id
1 'polypeptide(L)'
;MRIRMLIILVIFLVSACNESEILSIPSPFSLLTEVQGQTLAGLTGTDSNNNGIRDDIDQLIEQKFSYTSEVKRAAEQEARALQQFMEAKTKETALEATEKVARATSCTFKVLSDPVHDYEKRQALSNEIEAWTTNTKERLLKYLETSKLIGGAYFMHPVEPVCD
;
A
#
# COMPACT_ATOMS: atom_id res chain seq x y z
N MET A 1 44.14 53.28 27.19
CA MET A 1 42.67 53.39 27.36
C MET A 1 42.08 52.05 26.95
N ARG A 2 41.76 51.13 27.88
CA ARG A 2 40.56 51.05 28.74
C ARG A 2 39.26 50.74 27.95
N ILE A 3 38.65 49.60 28.31
CA ILE A 3 37.20 49.38 28.57
C ILE A 3 36.33 49.16 27.29
N ARG A 4 35.40 48.20 27.17
CA ARG A 4 34.80 47.17 28.03
C ARG A 4 34.05 46.14 27.17
N MET A 5 34.06 44.90 27.66
CA MET A 5 33.05 43.84 27.58
C MET A 5 31.60 44.31 27.32
N LEU A 6 30.85 43.63 26.44
CA LEU A 6 29.39 43.50 26.53
C LEU A 6 28.91 42.23 25.83
N ILE A 7 28.58 41.25 26.68
CA ILE A 7 27.76 40.08 26.40
C ILE A 7 26.38 40.59 26.00
N ILE A 8 25.83 40.13 24.87
CA ILE A 8 24.40 40.24 24.61
C ILE A 8 23.85 38.84 24.32
N LEU A 9 23.33 38.26 25.39
CA LEU A 9 22.38 37.15 25.40
C LEU A 9 21.01 37.73 25.01
N VAL A 10 20.51 37.44 23.80
CA VAL A 10 19.10 37.73 23.47
C VAL A 10 18.34 36.41 23.35
N ILE A 11 17.49 36.24 24.36
CA ILE A 11 16.48 35.20 24.55
C ILE A 11 15.46 35.31 23.41
N PHE A 12 15.30 34.26 22.60
CA PHE A 12 14.12 34.12 21.73
C PHE A 12 13.02 33.39 22.49
N LEU A 13 12.03 34.17 22.93
CA LEU A 13 10.80 33.72 23.55
C LEU A 13 9.86 33.11 22.49
N VAL A 14 9.18 32.06 22.93
CA VAL A 14 8.16 31.25 22.27
C VAL A 14 6.79 31.98 22.26
N SER A 15 5.91 31.54 21.35
CA SER A 15 4.45 31.82 21.23
C SER A 15 4.05 33.16 20.59
N ALA A 16 3.07 33.24 19.69
CA ALA A 16 1.87 32.43 19.52
C ALA A 16 1.40 32.43 18.05
N CYS A 17 0.88 31.30 17.55
CA CYS A 17 0.07 31.29 16.33
C CYS A 17 -1.40 31.56 16.71
N ASN A 18 -1.96 32.59 16.07
CA ASN A 18 -3.31 33.10 16.28
C ASN A 18 -4.32 32.26 15.50
N GLU A 19 -5.45 31.94 16.12
CA GLU A 19 -6.53 31.14 15.56
C GLU A 19 -7.34 32.00 14.56
N SER A 20 -7.54 31.52 13.33
CA SER A 20 -8.52 32.10 12.40
C SER A 20 -9.23 31.01 11.58
N GLU A 21 -10.53 30.92 11.86
CA GLU A 21 -11.68 30.39 11.09
C GLU A 21 -11.47 29.21 10.14
N ILE A 22 -11.97 28.05 10.58
CA ILE A 22 -12.01 26.79 9.83
C ILE A 22 -13.23 26.78 8.90
N LEU A 23 -12.98 26.91 7.60
CA LEU A 23 -13.83 26.34 6.55
C LEU A 23 -13.69 24.80 6.66
N SER A 24 -14.80 24.08 6.78
CA SER A 24 -14.85 22.64 7.05
C SER A 24 -14.19 21.79 5.95
N ILE A 25 -12.90 21.55 6.07
CA ILE A 25 -12.16 20.48 5.38
C ILE A 25 -12.01 19.35 6.41
N PRO A 26 -12.34 18.08 6.09
CA PRO A 26 -12.11 16.98 7.03
C PRO A 26 -10.63 16.95 7.43
N SER A 27 -10.40 16.97 8.74
CA SER A 27 -9.06 17.10 9.32
C SER A 27 -8.19 15.89 8.95
N PRO A 28 -6.90 16.09 8.60
CA PRO A 28 -5.94 15.00 8.37
C PRO A 28 -5.79 14.05 9.58
N PHE A 29 -6.25 14.48 10.77
CA PHE A 29 -6.30 13.67 11.97
C PHE A 29 -7.30 12.50 11.89
N SER A 30 -8.41 12.67 11.15
CA SER A 30 -9.41 11.60 10.98
C SER A 30 -8.89 10.47 10.12
N LEU A 31 -8.13 10.79 9.06
CA LEU A 31 -7.53 9.82 8.14
C LEU A 31 -6.45 8.96 8.83
N LEU A 32 -5.64 9.59 9.69
CA LEU A 32 -4.64 8.86 10.48
C LEU A 32 -5.29 7.89 11.47
N THR A 33 -6.42 8.27 12.06
CA THR A 33 -7.14 7.41 13.01
C THR A 33 -7.75 6.19 12.31
N GLU A 34 -8.23 6.35 11.08
CA GLU A 34 -8.78 5.28 10.24
C GLU A 34 -7.69 4.30 9.79
N VAL A 35 -6.57 4.80 9.26
CA VAL A 35 -5.40 3.98 8.87
C VAL A 35 -4.82 3.24 10.09
N GLN A 36 -4.79 3.89 11.24
CA GLN A 36 -4.31 3.29 12.48
C GLN A 36 -5.30 2.26 13.05
N GLY A 37 -6.61 2.45 12.85
CA GLY A 37 -7.63 1.45 13.16
C GLY A 37 -7.52 0.19 12.29
N GLN A 38 -7.24 0.36 11.00
CA GLN A 38 -7.12 -0.76 10.05
C GLN A 38 -5.83 -1.57 10.22
N THR A 39 -4.75 -0.94 10.70
CA THR A 39 -3.52 -1.66 11.09
C THR A 39 -3.67 -2.44 12.40
N LEU A 40 -4.64 -2.10 13.26
CA LEU A 40 -4.92 -2.83 14.51
C LEU A 40 -5.85 -4.04 14.33
N ALA A 41 -6.52 -4.17 13.19
CA ALA A 41 -7.48 -5.24 12.90
C ALA A 41 -6.83 -6.61 12.56
N GLY A 42 -5.55 -6.81 12.93
CA GLY A 42 -4.82 -8.07 12.75
C GLY A 42 -4.48 -8.41 11.29
N LEU A 43 -4.22 -9.70 11.04
CA LEU A 43 -3.76 -10.19 9.74
C LEU A 43 -4.72 -9.90 8.59
N THR A 44 -5.99 -10.27 8.73
CA THR A 44 -6.98 -10.18 7.64
C THR A 44 -7.60 -8.79 7.51
N GLY A 45 -7.57 -7.98 8.56
CA GLY A 45 -8.26 -6.68 8.56
C GLY A 45 -9.78 -6.80 8.35
N THR A 46 -10.41 -5.69 8.02
CA THR A 46 -11.83 -5.62 7.65
C THR A 46 -11.97 -5.64 6.13
N ASP A 47 -12.85 -6.49 5.60
CA ASP A 47 -13.35 -6.49 4.22
C ASP A 47 -14.88 -6.48 4.32
N SER A 48 -15.47 -5.29 4.22
CA SER A 48 -16.90 -5.10 4.49
C SER A 48 -17.77 -5.55 3.31
N ASN A 49 -17.23 -5.51 2.09
CA ASN A 49 -17.97 -5.83 0.86
C ASN A 49 -17.75 -7.28 0.39
N ASN A 50 -16.87 -8.03 1.07
CA ASN A 50 -16.47 -9.41 0.75
C ASN A 50 -15.93 -9.58 -0.67
N ASN A 51 -15.20 -8.57 -1.19
CA ASN A 51 -14.56 -8.65 -2.49
C ASN A 51 -13.18 -9.33 -2.44
N GLY A 52 -12.71 -9.73 -1.25
CA GLY A 52 -11.39 -10.30 -1.02
C GLY A 52 -10.28 -9.25 -0.94
N ILE A 53 -10.65 -7.98 -0.71
CA ILE A 53 -9.75 -6.85 -0.52
C ILE A 53 -10.14 -6.17 0.78
N ARG A 54 -9.16 -5.98 1.66
CA ARG A 54 -9.35 -5.14 2.84
C ARG A 54 -9.79 -3.72 2.47
N ASP A 55 -10.67 -3.17 3.29
CA ASP A 55 -11.23 -1.82 3.13
C ASP A 55 -10.12 -0.73 3.05
N ASP A 56 -8.97 -0.93 3.70
CA ASP A 56 -7.82 0.00 3.67
C ASP A 56 -7.16 0.06 2.29
N ILE A 57 -7.06 -1.09 1.63
CA ILE A 57 -6.52 -1.21 0.27
C ILE A 57 -7.57 -0.78 -0.75
N ASP A 58 -8.86 -1.10 -0.55
CA ASP A 58 -9.94 -0.59 -1.39
C ASP A 58 -9.94 0.96 -1.43
N GLN A 59 -9.78 1.59 -0.27
CA GLN A 59 -9.68 3.05 -0.18
C GLN A 59 -8.42 3.59 -0.89
N LEU A 60 -7.26 2.92 -0.73
CA LEU A 60 -6.04 3.27 -1.46
C LEU A 60 -6.24 3.21 -2.98
N ILE A 61 -6.84 2.13 -3.47
CA ILE A 61 -7.12 1.91 -4.90
C ILE A 61 -8.04 3.01 -5.42
N GLU A 62 -9.12 3.30 -4.69
CA GLU A 62 -10.06 4.36 -5.07
C GLU A 62 -9.39 5.74 -5.13
N GLN A 63 -8.45 6.01 -4.23
CA GLN A 63 -7.76 7.31 -4.18
C GLN A 63 -6.67 7.47 -5.24
N LYS A 64 -5.94 6.41 -5.58
CA LYS A 64 -4.69 6.51 -6.36
C LYS A 64 -4.70 5.77 -7.69
N PHE A 65 -5.48 4.71 -7.81
CA PHE A 65 -5.42 3.77 -8.92
C PHE A 65 -6.77 3.62 -9.66
N SER A 66 -7.69 4.58 -9.47
CA SER A 66 -9.04 4.58 -10.06
C SER A 66 -9.22 5.49 -11.28
N TYR A 67 -8.13 6.08 -11.80
CA TYR A 67 -8.20 7.08 -12.88
C TYR A 67 -8.65 6.50 -14.24
N THR A 68 -8.64 5.18 -14.40
CA THR A 68 -9.40 4.45 -15.45
C THR A 68 -9.99 3.18 -14.85
N SER A 69 -11.05 2.65 -15.49
CA SER A 69 -11.70 1.43 -15.01
C SER A 69 -10.79 0.20 -15.09
N GLU A 70 -9.91 0.18 -16.09
CA GLU A 70 -8.97 -0.89 -16.38
C GLU A 70 -7.84 -0.91 -15.36
N VAL A 71 -7.29 0.26 -15.01
CA VAL A 71 -6.27 0.36 -13.95
C VAL A 71 -6.87 -0.01 -12.60
N LYS A 72 -8.10 0.43 -12.31
CA LYS A 72 -8.79 0.05 -11.08
C LYS A 72 -8.91 -1.47 -10.96
N ARG A 73 -9.40 -2.14 -12.00
CA ARG A 73 -9.54 -3.61 -12.01
C ARG A 73 -8.20 -4.33 -11.87
N ALA A 74 -7.14 -3.85 -12.54
CA ALA A 74 -5.81 -4.42 -12.39
C ALA A 74 -5.27 -4.28 -10.95
N ALA A 75 -5.44 -3.10 -10.35
CA ALA A 75 -5.08 -2.86 -8.95
C ALA A 75 -5.87 -3.76 -7.99
N GLU A 76 -7.18 -3.90 -8.18
CA GLU A 76 -8.01 -4.80 -7.40
C GLU A 76 -7.59 -6.27 -7.56
N GLN A 77 -7.25 -6.70 -8.77
CA GLN A 77 -6.76 -8.05 -9.05
C GLN A 77 -5.43 -8.32 -8.32
N GLU A 78 -4.50 -7.36 -8.32
CA GLU A 78 -3.21 -7.45 -7.63
C GLU A 78 -3.38 -7.48 -6.11
N ALA A 79 -4.27 -6.63 -5.58
CA ALA A 79 -4.61 -6.60 -4.16
C ALA A 79 -5.23 -7.91 -3.66
N ARG A 80 -6.19 -8.49 -4.41
CA ARG A 80 -6.77 -9.80 -4.10
C ARG A 80 -5.70 -10.89 -4.13
N ALA A 81 -4.86 -10.91 -5.17
CA ALA A 81 -3.85 -11.94 -5.33
C ALA A 81 -2.81 -11.93 -4.19
N LEU A 82 -2.36 -10.75 -3.77
CA LEU A 82 -1.41 -10.60 -2.66
C LEU A 82 -2.03 -11.01 -1.31
N GLN A 83 -3.31 -10.69 -1.08
CA GLN A 83 -4.00 -11.13 0.14
C GLN A 83 -4.22 -12.64 0.16
N GLN A 84 -4.61 -13.25 -0.96
CA GLN A 84 -4.68 -14.71 -1.09
C GLN A 84 -3.32 -15.39 -0.89
N PHE A 85 -2.24 -14.74 -1.33
CA PHE A 85 -0.89 -15.21 -1.04
C PHE A 85 -0.64 -15.26 0.47
N MET A 86 -0.94 -14.18 1.21
CA MET A 86 -0.78 -14.18 2.67
C MET A 86 -1.66 -15.20 3.40
N GLU A 87 -2.77 -15.67 2.81
CA GLU A 87 -3.64 -16.67 3.42
C GLU A 87 -3.16 -18.11 3.24
N ALA A 88 -2.20 -18.35 2.34
CA ALA A 88 -1.70 -19.68 2.05
C ALA A 88 -1.01 -20.32 3.28
N LYS A 89 -1.25 -21.62 3.44
CA LYS A 89 -0.78 -22.43 4.59
C LYS A 89 0.10 -23.60 4.19
N THR A 90 0.08 -23.96 2.91
CA THR A 90 0.84 -25.07 2.34
C THR A 90 1.64 -24.58 1.14
N LYS A 91 2.67 -25.33 0.75
CA LYS A 91 3.48 -25.01 -0.42
C LYS A 91 2.63 -24.96 -1.68
N GLU A 92 1.70 -25.91 -1.82
CA GLU A 92 0.80 -26.03 -2.97
C GLU A 92 -0.09 -24.78 -3.07
N THR A 93 -0.79 -24.41 -1.99
CA THR A 93 -1.62 -23.20 -1.96
C THR A 93 -0.82 -21.92 -2.18
N ALA A 94 0.44 -21.89 -1.73
CA ALA A 94 1.31 -20.73 -1.92
C ALA A 94 1.78 -20.62 -3.37
N LEU A 95 2.09 -21.73 -4.04
CA LEU A 95 2.40 -21.74 -5.47
C LEU A 95 1.21 -21.26 -6.31
N GLU A 96 0.01 -21.77 -6.05
CA GLU A 96 -1.21 -21.33 -6.73
C GLU A 96 -1.48 -19.83 -6.52
N ALA A 97 -1.25 -19.32 -5.30
CA ALA A 97 -1.39 -17.90 -5.02
C ALA A 97 -0.31 -17.05 -5.71
N THR A 98 0.93 -17.52 -5.78
CA THR A 98 2.00 -16.84 -6.54
C THR A 98 1.69 -16.78 -8.04
N GLU A 99 1.09 -17.82 -8.61
CA GLU A 99 0.63 -17.78 -10.00
C GLU A 99 -0.44 -16.71 -10.23
N LYS A 100 -1.32 -16.50 -9.24
CA LYS A 100 -2.31 -15.39 -9.28
C LYS A 100 -1.63 -14.04 -9.20
N VAL A 101 -0.63 -13.87 -8.32
CA VAL A 101 0.17 -12.64 -8.23
C VAL A 101 0.86 -12.36 -9.57
N ALA A 102 1.52 -13.36 -10.16
CA ALA A 102 2.19 -13.20 -11.45
C ALA A 102 1.21 -12.81 -12.58
N ARG A 103 0.00 -13.42 -12.61
CA ARG A 103 -1.07 -13.02 -13.53
C ARG A 103 -1.49 -11.57 -13.31
N ALA A 104 -1.72 -11.17 -12.07
CA ALA A 104 -2.13 -9.81 -11.73
C ALA A 104 -1.08 -8.77 -12.13
N THR A 105 0.20 -9.02 -11.81
CA THR A 105 1.31 -8.16 -12.26
C THR A 105 1.35 -8.09 -13.79
N SER A 106 1.18 -9.22 -14.50
CA SER A 106 1.11 -9.22 -15.97
C SER A 106 -0.09 -8.42 -16.50
N CYS A 107 -1.23 -8.43 -15.81
CA CYS A 107 -2.36 -7.56 -16.14
C CYS A 107 -2.02 -6.08 -15.95
N THR A 108 -1.35 -5.70 -14.86
CA THR A 108 -0.84 -4.34 -14.63
C THR A 108 0.05 -3.90 -15.80
N PHE A 109 0.97 -4.76 -16.27
CA PHE A 109 1.79 -4.48 -17.47
C PHE A 109 0.98 -4.35 -18.76
N LYS A 110 -0.11 -5.12 -18.91
CA LYS A 110 -0.98 -5.06 -20.08
C LYS A 110 -1.83 -3.79 -20.13
N VAL A 111 -2.39 -3.38 -18.99
CA VAL A 111 -3.21 -2.17 -18.86
C VAL A 111 -2.34 -0.92 -18.97
N LEU A 112 -1.19 -0.92 -18.30
CA LEU A 112 -0.21 0.16 -18.33
C LEU A 112 0.91 -0.22 -19.30
N SER A 113 0.62 -0.23 -20.59
CA SER A 113 1.50 -0.83 -21.60
C SER A 113 2.66 0.05 -22.09
N ASP A 114 2.63 1.37 -21.86
CA ASP A 114 3.70 2.24 -22.34
C ASP A 114 4.99 2.01 -21.52
N PRO A 115 6.10 1.58 -22.14
CA PRO A 115 7.31 1.22 -21.40
C PRO A 115 8.01 2.42 -20.76
N VAL A 116 7.78 3.65 -21.25
CA VAL A 116 8.43 4.87 -20.78
C VAL A 116 7.50 5.67 -19.87
N HIS A 117 6.29 5.97 -20.33
CA HIS A 117 5.38 6.88 -19.63
C HIS A 117 4.63 6.21 -18.48
N ASP A 118 4.46 4.88 -18.53
CA ASP A 118 3.72 4.16 -17.50
C ASP A 118 4.62 3.36 -16.55
N TYR A 119 5.95 3.39 -16.73
CA TYR A 119 6.89 2.69 -15.85
C TYR A 119 6.70 3.08 -14.37
N GLU A 120 6.68 4.38 -14.09
CA GLU A 120 6.51 4.87 -12.71
C GLU A 120 5.13 4.52 -12.15
N LYS A 121 4.09 4.52 -13.00
CA LYS A 121 2.73 4.16 -12.59
C LYS A 121 2.63 2.68 -12.22
N ARG A 122 3.25 1.79 -13.01
CA ARG A 122 3.31 0.35 -12.71
C ARG A 122 4.03 0.11 -11.40
N GLN A 123 5.19 0.73 -11.20
CA GLN A 123 5.93 0.57 -9.95
C GLN A 123 5.18 1.15 -8.74
N ALA A 124 4.54 2.31 -8.89
CA ALA A 124 3.74 2.88 -7.81
C ALA A 124 2.58 1.95 -7.43
N LEU A 125 1.85 1.42 -8.43
CA LEU A 125 0.74 0.50 -8.20
C LEU A 125 1.20 -0.75 -7.44
N SER A 126 2.16 -1.51 -7.98
CA SER A 126 2.61 -2.76 -7.35
C SER A 126 3.24 -2.53 -5.97
N ASN A 127 4.13 -1.54 -5.85
CA ASN A 127 4.84 -1.28 -4.59
C ASN A 127 3.88 -0.81 -3.49
N GLU A 128 2.91 0.05 -3.82
CA GLU A 128 2.00 0.57 -2.81
C GLU A 128 0.99 -0.48 -2.37
N ILE A 129 0.44 -1.27 -3.30
CA ILE A 129 -0.47 -2.36 -2.93
C ILE A 129 0.27 -3.38 -2.05
N GLU A 130 1.51 -3.77 -2.39
CA GLU A 130 2.31 -4.66 -1.54
C GLU A 130 2.62 -4.04 -0.18
N ALA A 131 3.01 -2.76 -0.15
CA ALA A 131 3.31 -2.06 1.10
C ALA A 131 2.10 -1.97 2.02
N TRP A 132 0.91 -1.65 1.48
CA TRP A 132 -0.32 -1.63 2.26
C TRP A 132 -0.75 -3.04 2.64
N THR A 133 -0.55 -4.04 1.78
CA THR A 133 -0.82 -5.44 2.12
C THR A 133 0.01 -5.89 3.32
N THR A 134 1.26 -5.45 3.43
CA THR A 134 2.25 -5.86 4.45
C THR A 134 2.53 -4.79 5.53
N ASN A 135 1.67 -3.78 5.67
CA ASN A 135 1.88 -2.58 6.50
C ASN A 135 1.95 -2.78 8.03
N THR A 136 1.88 -4.02 8.52
CA THR A 136 2.06 -4.34 9.95
C THR A 136 3.10 -5.44 10.12
N LYS A 137 3.69 -5.51 11.31
CA LYS A 137 4.65 -6.58 11.64
C LYS A 137 4.05 -7.97 11.43
N GLU A 138 2.80 -8.17 11.85
CA GLU A 138 2.10 -9.45 11.69
C GLU A 138 1.93 -9.82 10.21
N ARG A 139 1.45 -8.87 9.39
CA ARG A 139 1.24 -9.06 7.94
C ARG A 139 2.55 -9.33 7.22
N LEU A 140 3.60 -8.55 7.51
CA LEU A 140 4.92 -8.77 6.93
C LEU A 140 5.50 -10.14 7.31
N LEU A 141 5.39 -10.56 8.58
CA LEU A 141 5.86 -11.89 8.99
C LEU A 141 5.08 -13.01 8.28
N LYS A 142 3.77 -12.84 8.07
CA LYS A 142 2.95 -13.80 7.33
C LYS A 142 3.35 -13.87 5.86
N TYR A 143 3.59 -12.73 5.22
CA TYR A 143 4.11 -12.67 3.86
C TYR A 143 5.43 -13.43 3.73
N LEU A 144 6.38 -13.18 4.65
CA LEU A 144 7.68 -13.87 4.66
C LEU A 144 7.56 -15.38 4.93
N GLU A 145 6.66 -15.79 5.82
CA GLU A 145 6.35 -17.21 6.05
C GLU A 145 5.87 -17.87 4.76
N THR A 146 4.96 -17.22 4.04
CA THR A 146 4.44 -17.72 2.77
C THR A 146 5.52 -17.78 1.69
N SER A 147 6.33 -16.73 1.55
CA SER A 147 7.48 -16.70 0.63
C SER A 147 8.48 -17.82 0.92
N LYS A 148 8.65 -18.22 2.18
CA LYS A 148 9.49 -19.36 2.56
C LYS A 148 8.91 -20.69 2.06
N LEU A 149 7.58 -20.87 2.02
CA LEU A 149 6.94 -22.10 1.54
C LEU A 149 7.31 -22.42 0.08
N ILE A 150 7.45 -21.38 -0.74
CA ILE A 150 7.76 -21.46 -2.18
C ILE A 150 9.26 -21.29 -2.49
N GLY A 151 10.11 -21.21 -1.46
CA GLY A 151 11.56 -21.09 -1.64
C GLY A 151 12.11 -22.21 -2.53
N GLY A 152 12.85 -21.84 -3.58
CA GLY A 152 13.43 -22.77 -4.55
C GLY A 152 12.46 -23.30 -5.60
N ALA A 153 11.24 -22.78 -5.69
CA ALA A 153 10.34 -23.06 -6.80
C ALA A 153 10.76 -22.32 -8.08
N TYR A 154 10.27 -22.81 -9.21
CA TYR A 154 10.38 -22.15 -10.51
C TYR A 154 8.99 -21.69 -10.95
N PHE A 155 8.92 -20.53 -11.59
CA PHE A 155 7.67 -19.93 -12.04
C PHE A 155 7.69 -19.80 -13.56
N MET A 156 6.57 -20.15 -14.18
CA MET A 156 6.37 -19.94 -15.61
C MET A 156 5.77 -18.55 -15.84
N HIS A 157 6.06 -17.97 -17.01
CA HIS A 157 5.35 -16.77 -17.43
C HIS A 157 3.85 -17.09 -17.51
N PRO A 158 2.97 -16.22 -16.98
CA PRO A 158 1.54 -16.39 -17.10
C PRO A 158 1.08 -16.56 -18.56
N VAL A 159 0.16 -17.49 -18.77
CA VAL A 159 -0.56 -17.66 -20.04
C VAL A 159 -1.79 -16.75 -20.05
N GLU A 160 -2.06 -16.16 -21.22
CA GLU A 160 -3.26 -15.32 -21.43
C GLU A 160 -4.55 -16.15 -21.33
N PRO A 161 -5.67 -15.58 -20.85
CA PRO A 161 -5.84 -14.19 -20.42
C PRO A 161 -5.21 -13.88 -19.05
N VAL A 162 -4.55 -12.72 -18.91
CA VAL A 162 -3.92 -12.30 -17.64
C VAL A 162 -4.79 -11.38 -16.78
N CYS A 163 -5.76 -10.68 -17.35
CA CYS A 163 -6.71 -9.83 -16.64
C CYS A 163 -8.05 -10.55 -16.44
N ASP A 164 -8.68 -10.34 -15.28
CA ASP A 164 -10.03 -10.86 -14.94
C ASP A 164 -11.15 -10.25 -15.79
#